data_AF-A0A9W8A2A7-F1
#
_entry.id   AF-A0A9W8A2A7-F1
#
_cell.length_a   1.000
_cell.length_b   1.000
_cell.length_c   1.000
_cell.angle_alpha   90.00
_cell.angle_beta   90.00
_cell.angle_gamma   90.00
#
_symmetry.space_group_name_H-M   'P 1'
#
loop_
_entity.id
_entity.type
_entity.pdbx_description
1 polymer ?
#
loop_
_entity_poly.entity_id
_entity_poly.type
_entity_poly.pdbx_seq_one_letter_code
_entity_poly.pdbx_strand_id
1 'polypeptide(L)'
;MKERDVWLARRSSGGGSVYHDMGNTNYSVFMPREAFSRELSAKMVAKALVQNDIPAYVNKRHDIAVDDFKVSGSAFKLTQKRAFHHGTMLIDVDLTRLKGCLHSGKDTLIANGVASVPSPVVNLRDYSWTIDHATFCNSVKLEFVKQFGTSQDIVEEVVWDETLIDVVDEIKQERDKLKTWDWLYGQTPEFTYTLSNTFDWGQVVGEK
;
A
#
# COMPACT_ATOMS: atom_id res chain seq x y z
N MET A 1 -0.03 4.41 -16.95
CA MET A 1 -0.82 4.99 -15.83
C MET A 1 -1.64 6.19 -16.29
N LYS A 2 -1.05 7.28 -16.80
CA LYS A 2 -1.81 8.46 -17.32
C LYS A 2 -2.89 8.12 -18.36
N GLU A 3 -2.55 7.31 -19.37
CA GLU A 3 -3.50 6.87 -20.40
C GLU A 3 -4.63 5.95 -19.87
N ARG A 4 -4.46 5.39 -18.67
CA ARG A 4 -5.43 4.50 -18.01
C ARG A 4 -6.21 5.20 -16.90
N ASP A 5 -6.07 6.53 -16.81
CA ASP A 5 -6.65 7.36 -15.75
C ASP A 5 -6.33 6.86 -14.33
N VAL A 6 -5.08 6.41 -14.12
CA VAL A 6 -4.60 5.94 -12.82
C VAL A 6 -3.68 6.99 -12.21
N TRP A 7 -4.04 7.43 -11.00
CA TRP A 7 -3.30 8.44 -10.26
C TRP A 7 -2.02 7.84 -9.64
N LEU A 8 -1.01 8.68 -9.50
CA LEU A 8 0.23 8.32 -8.80
C LEU A 8 0.26 9.02 -7.44
N ALA A 9 0.55 8.28 -6.39
CA ALA A 9 0.79 8.81 -5.05
C ALA A 9 2.11 8.28 -4.49
N ARG A 10 2.89 9.16 -3.86
CA ARG A 10 4.08 8.77 -3.08
C ARG A 10 3.72 8.76 -1.60
N ARG A 11 3.89 7.61 -0.96
CA ARG A 11 3.76 7.50 0.49
C ARG A 11 5.06 7.85 1.18
N SER A 12 4.97 8.22 2.46
CA SER A 12 6.14 8.60 3.26
C SER A 12 6.89 7.43 3.91
N SER A 13 6.31 6.22 3.91
CA SER A 13 6.96 4.97 4.32
C SER A 13 7.77 4.36 3.17
N GLY A 14 8.74 3.49 3.47
CA GLY A 14 9.47 2.73 2.44
C GLY A 14 8.65 1.60 1.79
N GLY A 15 9.32 0.78 0.97
CA GLY A 15 8.78 -0.40 0.27
C GLY A 15 8.53 -0.18 -1.22
N GLY A 16 7.98 -1.20 -1.91
CA GLY A 16 7.71 -1.16 -3.36
C GLY A 16 6.42 -0.44 -3.77
N SER A 17 6.08 -0.52 -5.05
CA SER A 17 4.85 0.04 -5.63
C SER A 17 3.69 -0.95 -5.53
N VAL A 18 2.49 -0.42 -5.27
CA VAL A 18 1.22 -1.17 -5.19
C VAL A 18 0.16 -0.45 -6.01
N TYR A 19 -0.91 -1.16 -6.38
CA TYR A 19 -2.06 -0.63 -7.10
C TYR A 19 -3.29 -0.66 -6.21
N HIS A 20 -4.04 0.44 -6.15
CA HIS A 20 -5.29 0.54 -5.41
C HIS A 20 -6.44 0.88 -6.36
N ASP A 21 -7.53 0.14 -6.25
CA ASP A 21 -8.86 0.46 -6.75
C ASP A 21 -9.88 0.26 -5.61
N MET A 22 -11.17 0.28 -5.91
CA MET A 22 -12.23 0.03 -4.91
C MET A 22 -12.26 -1.41 -4.38
N GLY A 23 -11.60 -2.35 -5.07
CA GLY A 23 -11.40 -3.72 -4.61
C GLY A 23 -10.28 -3.85 -3.58
N ASN A 24 -9.52 -2.79 -3.33
CA ASN A 24 -8.45 -2.76 -2.33
C ASN A 24 -8.90 -2.01 -1.07
N THR A 25 -8.74 -2.64 0.10
CA THR A 25 -8.88 -1.94 1.39
C THR A 25 -7.51 -1.59 1.97
N ASN A 26 -7.36 -0.37 2.46
CA ASN A 26 -6.15 0.04 3.18
C ASN A 26 -6.40 -0.01 4.69
N TYR A 27 -5.41 -0.43 5.46
CA TYR A 27 -5.42 -0.35 6.92
C TYR A 27 -4.15 0.29 7.45
N SER A 28 -4.23 0.96 8.59
CA SER A 28 -3.08 1.57 9.27
C SER A 28 -3.20 1.40 10.79
N VAL A 29 -2.14 0.92 11.42
CA VAL A 29 -2.04 0.71 12.87
C VAL A 29 -0.91 1.57 13.41
N PHE A 30 -1.27 2.55 14.24
CA PHE A 30 -0.34 3.44 14.91
C PHE A 30 0.00 2.91 16.29
N MET A 31 1.27 3.02 16.69
CA MET A 31 1.75 2.52 17.99
C MET A 31 2.93 3.36 18.51
N PRO A 32 3.20 3.32 19.83
CA PRO A 32 4.46 3.79 20.38
C PRO A 32 5.65 3.09 19.74
N ARG A 33 6.80 3.78 19.66
CA ARG A 33 8.01 3.21 19.02
C ARG A 33 8.48 1.94 19.71
N GLU A 34 8.30 1.87 21.03
CA GLU A 34 8.72 0.79 21.92
C GLU A 34 7.87 -0.48 21.71
N ALA A 35 6.62 -0.32 21.27
CA ALA A 35 5.71 -1.40 20.95
C ALA A 35 5.89 -1.93 19.50
N PHE A 36 6.75 -1.29 18.70
CA PHE A 36 6.90 -1.62 17.29
C PHE A 36 7.44 -3.04 17.08
N SER A 37 6.68 -3.83 16.34
CA SER A 37 7.14 -5.08 15.73
C SER A 37 6.57 -5.19 14.32
N ARG A 38 7.41 -5.62 13.37
CA ARG A 38 7.01 -5.80 11.97
C ARG A 38 5.88 -6.84 11.80
N GLU A 39 5.77 -7.76 12.75
CA GLU A 39 4.79 -8.84 12.68
C GLU A 39 3.53 -8.56 13.49
N LEU A 40 3.58 -7.68 14.51
CA LEU A 40 2.50 -7.52 15.48
C LEU A 40 1.16 -7.21 14.80
N SER A 41 1.14 -6.15 14.01
CA SER A 41 -0.06 -5.69 13.32
C SER A 41 -0.43 -6.57 12.12
N ALA A 42 0.55 -7.12 11.40
CA ALA A 42 0.28 -8.07 10.31
C ALA A 42 -0.37 -9.37 10.82
N LYS A 43 0.09 -9.89 11.97
CA LYS A 43 -0.50 -11.07 12.62
C LYS A 43 -1.90 -10.80 13.12
N MET A 44 -2.16 -9.61 13.64
CA MET A 44 -3.51 -9.18 14.03
C MET A 44 -4.47 -9.19 12.83
N VAL A 45 -4.08 -8.60 11.70
CA VAL A 45 -4.91 -8.62 10.48
C VAL A 45 -5.08 -10.04 9.94
N ALA A 46 -4.03 -10.87 9.93
CA ALA A 46 -4.14 -12.27 9.51
C ALA A 46 -5.13 -13.08 10.39
N LYS A 47 -5.12 -12.86 11.72
CA LYS A 47 -6.10 -13.49 12.63
C LYS A 47 -7.53 -13.05 12.33
N ALA A 48 -7.75 -11.79 11.98
CA ALA A 48 -9.07 -11.31 11.56
C ALA A 48 -9.57 -12.03 10.31
N LEU A 49 -8.69 -12.36 9.35
CA LEU A 49 -9.05 -13.16 8.18
C LEU A 49 -9.36 -14.62 8.54
N VAL A 50 -8.58 -15.22 9.46
CA VAL A 50 -8.85 -16.59 9.94
C VAL A 50 -10.22 -16.71 10.60
N GLN A 51 -10.71 -15.65 11.26
CA GLN A 51 -12.07 -15.61 11.82
C GLN A 51 -13.17 -15.56 10.75
N ASN A 52 -12.82 -15.24 9.51
CA ASN A 52 -13.70 -15.28 8.34
C ASN A 52 -13.42 -16.53 7.47
N ASP A 53 -12.89 -17.59 8.06
CA ASP A 53 -12.56 -18.86 7.39
C ASP A 53 -11.54 -18.75 6.24
N ILE A 54 -10.76 -17.67 6.20
CA ILE A 54 -9.66 -17.48 5.25
C ILE A 54 -8.34 -17.87 5.94
N PRO A 55 -7.61 -18.91 5.50
CA PRO A 55 -6.43 -19.44 6.19
C PRO A 55 -5.18 -18.56 5.97
N ALA A 56 -5.28 -17.28 6.32
CA ALA A 56 -4.23 -16.30 6.12
C ALA A 56 -3.12 -16.42 7.17
N TYR A 57 -1.87 -16.18 6.74
CA TYR A 57 -0.70 -16.16 7.61
C TYR A 57 0.27 -15.05 7.23
N VAL A 58 1.17 -14.71 8.15
CA VAL A 58 2.24 -13.74 7.90
C VAL A 58 3.48 -14.48 7.40
N ASN A 59 3.96 -14.14 6.20
CA ASN A 59 5.14 -14.79 5.62
C ASN A 59 6.46 -14.16 6.14
N LYS A 60 7.60 -14.70 5.70
CA LYS A 60 8.95 -14.25 6.10
C LYS A 60 9.26 -12.78 5.76
N ARG A 61 8.52 -12.17 4.83
CA ARG A 61 8.66 -10.75 4.45
C ARG A 61 7.66 -9.85 5.18
N HIS A 62 6.91 -10.39 6.13
CA HIS A 62 5.85 -9.70 6.86
C HIS A 62 4.68 -9.23 5.97
N ASP A 63 4.50 -9.87 4.81
CA ASP A 63 3.28 -9.78 4.01
C ASP A 63 2.23 -10.75 4.58
N ILE A 64 0.95 -10.52 4.29
CA ILE A 64 -0.12 -11.50 4.56
C ILE A 64 -0.37 -12.30 3.28
N ALA A 65 -0.39 -13.62 3.42
CA ALA A 65 -0.56 -14.57 2.35
C ALA A 65 -1.64 -15.60 2.69
N VAL A 66 -2.25 -16.16 1.65
CA VAL A 66 -3.12 -17.34 1.69
C VAL A 66 -2.53 -18.33 0.69
N ASP A 67 -2.29 -19.57 1.11
CA ASP A 67 -1.44 -20.52 0.39
C ASP A 67 -0.11 -19.87 -0.01
N ASP A 68 0.30 -19.98 -1.28
CA ASP A 68 1.54 -19.36 -1.79
C ASP A 68 1.32 -17.94 -2.36
N PHE A 69 0.13 -17.37 -2.19
CA PHE A 69 -0.27 -16.12 -2.82
C PHE A 69 -0.37 -14.96 -1.83
N LYS A 70 0.18 -13.81 -2.21
CA LYS A 70 0.10 -12.60 -1.41
C LYS A 70 -1.28 -11.95 -1.56
N VAL A 71 -1.92 -11.63 -0.43
CA VAL A 71 -3.22 -10.92 -0.37
C VAL A 71 -3.09 -9.53 0.24
N SER A 72 -1.96 -9.23 0.89
CA SER A 72 -1.67 -7.93 1.51
C SER A 72 -0.19 -7.57 1.41
N GLY A 73 0.11 -6.32 1.06
CA GLY A 73 1.44 -5.74 1.17
C GLY A 73 1.58 -4.88 2.42
N SER A 74 2.69 -5.03 3.13
CA SER A 74 3.01 -4.24 4.33
C SER A 74 4.07 -3.16 4.05
N ALA A 75 3.90 -2.00 4.67
CA ALA A 75 4.92 -0.96 4.75
C ALA A 75 4.90 -0.28 6.12
N PHE A 76 6.04 0.30 6.50
CA PHE A 76 6.25 0.82 7.85
C PHE A 76 6.93 2.18 7.82
N LYS A 77 6.60 3.03 8.78
CA LYS A 77 7.34 4.28 9.06
C LYS A 77 7.54 4.44 10.55
N LEU A 78 8.77 4.77 10.92
CA LEU A 78 9.23 4.88 12.30
C LEU A 78 9.71 6.31 12.50
N THR A 79 9.30 6.92 13.61
CA THR A 79 9.83 8.18 14.11
C THR A 79 10.44 7.94 15.50
N GLN A 80 10.95 8.99 16.14
CA GLN A 80 11.59 8.87 17.45
C GLN A 80 10.64 8.29 18.53
N LYS A 81 9.35 8.66 18.50
CA LYS A 81 8.37 8.28 19.54
C LYS A 81 7.22 7.41 19.04
N ARG A 82 7.06 7.27 17.73
CA ARG A 82 5.89 6.61 17.12
C ARG A 82 6.33 5.71 15.99
N ALA A 83 5.52 4.70 15.71
CA ALA A 83 5.60 3.92 14.48
C ALA A 83 4.21 3.70 13.94
N PHE A 84 4.11 3.47 12.63
CA PHE A 84 2.91 2.88 12.06
C PHE A 84 3.27 1.78 11.07
N HIS A 85 2.44 0.74 11.09
CA HIS A 85 2.31 -0.27 10.04
C HIS A 85 1.08 0.10 9.22
N HIS A 86 1.22 0.14 7.90
CA HIS A 86 0.07 0.21 7.03
C HIS A 86 0.18 -0.85 5.95
N GLY A 87 -0.95 -1.27 5.43
CA GLY A 87 -0.99 -2.27 4.39
C GLY A 87 -2.23 -2.21 3.53
N THR A 88 -2.17 -2.95 2.45
CA THR A 88 -3.26 -3.18 1.52
C THR A 88 -3.98 -4.47 1.84
N MET A 89 -5.19 -4.65 1.34
CA MET A 89 -5.89 -5.92 1.36
C MET A 89 -6.64 -6.07 0.04
N LEU A 90 -6.24 -7.06 -0.75
CA LEU A 90 -6.82 -7.35 -2.04
C LEU A 90 -8.15 -8.09 -1.82
N ILE A 91 -9.24 -7.36 -1.64
CA ILE A 91 -10.57 -7.94 -1.45
C ILE A 91 -11.08 -8.47 -2.80
N ASP A 92 -11.12 -7.59 -3.80
CA ASP A 92 -11.61 -7.87 -5.16
C ASP A 92 -11.02 -6.90 -6.19
N VAL A 93 -9.69 -6.82 -6.23
CA VAL A 93 -8.94 -5.88 -7.10
C VAL A 93 -8.94 -6.38 -8.55
N ASP A 94 -8.96 -5.46 -9.51
CA ASP A 94 -8.68 -5.79 -10.92
C ASP A 94 -7.18 -6.15 -11.07
N LEU A 95 -6.87 -7.43 -10.91
CA LEU A 95 -5.51 -7.95 -10.99
C LEU A 95 -4.88 -7.77 -12.38
N THR A 96 -5.69 -7.59 -13.43
CA THR A 96 -5.20 -7.31 -14.79
C THR A 96 -4.72 -5.86 -14.89
N ARG A 97 -5.51 -4.90 -14.37
CA ARG A 97 -5.08 -3.50 -14.25
C ARG A 97 -3.88 -3.36 -13.34
N LEU A 98 -3.86 -4.05 -12.20
CA LEU A 98 -2.71 -4.09 -11.28
C LEU A 98 -1.43 -4.48 -12.02
N LYS A 99 -1.43 -5.62 -12.71
CA LYS A 99 -0.26 -6.11 -13.47
C LYS A 99 0.14 -5.12 -14.56
N GLY A 100 -0.82 -4.58 -15.29
CA GLY A 100 -0.56 -3.62 -16.37
C GLY A 100 -0.02 -2.26 -15.89
N CYS A 101 -0.33 -1.85 -14.66
CA CYS A 101 0.18 -0.60 -14.08
C CYS A 101 1.58 -0.75 -13.46
N LEU A 102 1.92 -1.94 -12.95
CA LEU A 102 3.18 -2.20 -12.26
C LEU A 102 4.28 -2.77 -13.18
N HIS A 103 3.96 -3.13 -14.42
CA HIS A 103 4.94 -3.57 -15.40
C HIS A 103 5.68 -2.37 -16.02
N SER A 104 6.94 -2.16 -15.64
CA SER A 104 7.83 -1.18 -16.27
C SER A 104 8.47 -1.81 -17.52
N GLY A 105 7.88 -1.61 -18.69
CA GLY A 105 8.38 -2.17 -19.97
C GLY A 105 9.66 -1.51 -20.52
N LYS A 106 10.57 -1.02 -19.67
CA LYS A 106 11.82 -0.36 -20.10
C LYS A 106 12.98 -0.76 -19.20
N ASP A 107 13.90 -1.56 -19.76
CA ASP A 107 15.17 -1.95 -19.14
C ASP A 107 16.23 -0.83 -19.14
N THR A 108 15.87 0.38 -19.57
CA THR A 108 16.80 1.51 -19.79
C THR A 108 16.97 2.43 -18.58
N LEU A 109 16.37 2.09 -17.44
CA LEU A 109 16.41 2.89 -16.22
C LEU A 109 17.18 2.13 -15.13
N ILE A 110 18.35 2.66 -14.75
CA ILE A 110 19.13 2.15 -13.62
C ILE A 110 18.94 3.14 -12.47
N ALA A 111 18.22 2.73 -11.42
CA ALA A 111 17.88 3.58 -10.29
C ALA A 111 18.38 2.98 -8.96
N ASN A 112 18.86 3.83 -8.06
CA ASN A 112 19.36 3.44 -6.73
C ASN A 112 18.24 3.29 -5.67
N GLY A 113 16.98 3.16 -6.11
CA GLY A 113 15.82 3.04 -5.22
C GLY A 113 15.59 1.62 -4.70
N VAL A 114 14.68 1.49 -3.71
CA VAL A 114 14.23 0.17 -3.24
C VAL A 114 13.45 -0.52 -4.35
N ALA A 115 14.02 -1.57 -4.93
CA ALA A 115 13.38 -2.36 -5.97
C ALA A 115 12.10 -3.04 -5.44
N SER A 116 11.07 -3.11 -6.30
CA SER A 116 9.88 -3.91 -6.00
C SER A 116 10.21 -5.39 -6.18
N VAL A 117 9.82 -6.24 -5.23
CA VAL A 117 9.95 -7.71 -5.36
C VAL A 117 8.61 -8.26 -5.83
N PRO A 118 8.51 -8.75 -7.08
CA PRO A 118 7.28 -9.34 -7.60
C PRO A 118 6.84 -10.51 -6.72
N SER A 119 5.53 -10.61 -6.48
CA SER A 119 4.94 -11.73 -5.77
C SER A 119 3.64 -12.10 -6.48
N PRO A 120 3.32 -13.39 -6.64
CA PRO A 120 2.02 -13.79 -7.11
C PRO A 120 0.97 -13.32 -6.10
N VAL A 121 -0.12 -12.73 -6.61
CA VAL A 121 -1.19 -12.14 -5.82
C VAL A 121 -2.54 -12.72 -6.23
N VAL A 122 -3.48 -12.75 -5.29
CA VAL A 122 -4.87 -13.23 -5.44
C VAL A 122 -5.80 -12.33 -4.63
N ASN A 123 -7.10 -12.41 -4.92
CA ASN A 123 -8.12 -11.70 -4.17
C ASN A 123 -8.65 -12.57 -3.03
N LEU A 124 -9.09 -11.95 -1.93
CA LEU A 124 -9.78 -12.67 -0.86
C LEU A 124 -11.09 -13.30 -1.33
N ARG A 125 -11.75 -12.71 -2.32
CA ARG A 125 -12.94 -13.29 -2.95
C ARG A 125 -12.71 -14.62 -3.64
N ASP A 126 -11.46 -14.97 -3.97
CA ASP A 126 -11.12 -16.29 -4.51
C ASP A 126 -11.24 -17.40 -3.42
N TYR A 127 -11.22 -17.02 -2.14
CA TYR A 127 -11.31 -17.94 -0.99
C TYR A 127 -12.64 -17.83 -0.25
N SER A 128 -13.26 -16.65 -0.22
CA SER A 128 -14.53 -16.42 0.45
C SER A 128 -15.38 -15.42 -0.33
N TRP A 129 -16.50 -15.88 -0.87
CA TRP A 129 -17.40 -15.03 -1.66
C TRP A 129 -18.17 -13.99 -0.81
N THR A 130 -18.24 -14.20 0.50
CA THR A 130 -18.92 -13.29 1.44
C THR A 130 -18.02 -12.16 1.94
N ILE A 131 -16.70 -12.26 1.73
CA ILE A 131 -15.79 -11.20 2.16
C ILE A 131 -15.99 -9.94 1.30
N ASP A 132 -16.11 -8.81 1.98
CA ASP A 132 -16.16 -7.49 1.38
C ASP A 132 -15.40 -6.48 2.26
N HIS A 133 -15.36 -5.23 1.81
CA HIS A 133 -14.72 -4.14 2.54
C HIS A 133 -15.26 -4.00 3.97
N ALA A 134 -16.58 -3.99 4.14
CA ALA A 134 -17.22 -3.75 5.43
C ALA A 134 -16.93 -4.88 6.42
N THR A 135 -17.05 -6.13 5.97
CA THR A 135 -16.78 -7.33 6.77
C THR A 135 -15.31 -7.37 7.17
N PHE A 136 -14.39 -7.12 6.24
CA PHE A 136 -12.96 -7.02 6.54
C PHE A 136 -12.66 -5.94 7.58
N CYS A 137 -13.16 -4.70 7.39
CA CYS A 137 -12.98 -3.60 8.32
C CYS A 137 -13.52 -3.94 9.71
N ASN A 138 -14.69 -4.56 9.78
CA ASN A 138 -15.29 -4.96 11.05
C ASN A 138 -14.45 -6.03 11.76
N SER A 139 -13.99 -7.06 11.05
CA SER A 139 -13.17 -8.12 11.64
C SER A 139 -11.81 -7.60 12.13
N VAL A 140 -11.14 -6.73 11.36
CA VAL A 140 -9.88 -6.11 11.80
C VAL A 140 -10.09 -5.23 13.03
N LYS A 141 -11.18 -4.44 13.06
CA LYS A 141 -11.56 -3.63 14.22
C LYS A 141 -11.78 -4.48 15.47
N LEU A 142 -12.53 -5.58 15.35
CA LEU A 142 -12.81 -6.49 16.46
C LEU A 142 -11.54 -7.18 16.96
N GLU A 143 -10.66 -7.65 16.07
CA GLU A 143 -9.39 -8.26 16.47
C GLU A 143 -8.43 -7.25 17.10
N PHE A 144 -8.41 -6.00 16.60
CA PHE A 144 -7.63 -4.92 17.22
C PHE A 144 -8.08 -4.68 18.67
N VAL A 145 -9.39 -4.54 18.89
CA VAL A 145 -9.96 -4.32 20.23
C VAL A 145 -9.64 -5.49 21.15
N LYS A 146 -9.87 -6.73 20.68
CA LYS A 146 -9.57 -7.95 21.45
C LYS A 146 -8.11 -8.02 21.87
N GLN A 147 -7.19 -7.53 21.05
CA GLN A 147 -5.75 -7.63 21.32
C GLN A 147 -5.20 -6.46 22.14
N PHE A 148 -5.71 -5.25 21.97
CA PHE A 148 -5.08 -4.02 22.49
C PHE A 148 -5.96 -3.17 23.39
N GLY A 149 -7.25 -3.49 23.55
CA GLY A 149 -8.16 -2.67 24.33
C GLY A 149 -9.41 -3.41 24.76
N THR A 150 -10.50 -2.66 24.85
CA THR A 150 -11.83 -3.08 25.27
C THR A 150 -12.87 -2.52 24.31
N SER A 151 -14.10 -3.03 24.37
CA SER A 151 -15.19 -2.54 23.51
C SER A 151 -15.51 -1.05 23.71
N GLN A 152 -15.10 -0.47 24.84
CA GLN A 152 -15.26 0.95 25.14
C GLN A 152 -14.25 1.84 24.40
N ASP A 153 -13.16 1.26 23.87
CA ASP A 153 -12.14 1.97 23.10
C ASP A 153 -12.50 2.11 21.61
N ILE A 154 -13.64 1.53 21.19
CA ILE A 154 -14.15 1.69 19.82
C ILE A 154 -14.73 3.10 19.68
N VAL A 155 -14.07 3.89 18.83
CA VAL A 155 -14.57 5.20 18.40
C VAL A 155 -15.53 5.06 17.22
N GLU A 156 -16.41 6.04 17.08
CA GLU A 156 -17.28 6.15 15.90
C GLU A 156 -16.47 6.31 14.61
N GLU A 157 -17.02 5.79 13.52
CA GLU A 157 -16.42 5.94 12.20
C GLU A 157 -16.48 7.41 11.78
N VAL A 158 -15.33 7.95 11.36
CA VAL A 158 -15.21 9.32 10.87
C VAL A 158 -14.94 9.27 9.38
N VAL A 159 -15.86 9.84 8.61
CA VAL A 159 -15.68 10.04 7.17
C VAL A 159 -14.93 11.35 6.95
N TRP A 160 -13.70 11.24 6.43
CA TRP A 160 -12.88 12.39 6.04
C TRP A 160 -13.12 12.74 4.58
N ASP A 161 -14.04 13.67 4.35
CA ASP A 161 -14.29 14.26 3.03
C ASP A 161 -13.47 15.55 2.81
N GLU A 162 -13.61 16.15 1.62
CA GLU A 162 -12.91 17.40 1.29
C GLU A 162 -13.25 18.54 2.26
N THR A 163 -14.49 18.58 2.76
CA THR A 163 -14.94 19.63 3.67
C THR A 163 -14.26 19.52 5.02
N LEU A 164 -14.17 18.32 5.60
CA LEU A 164 -13.53 18.10 6.89
C LEU A 164 -12.01 18.29 6.79
N ILE A 165 -11.41 17.85 5.69
CA ILE A 165 -9.97 18.04 5.46
C ILE A 165 -9.62 19.53 5.37
N ASP A 166 -10.46 20.34 4.73
CA ASP A 166 -10.19 21.77 4.57
C ASP A 166 -10.36 22.60 5.85
N VAL A 167 -11.00 22.05 6.88
CA VAL A 167 -11.19 22.69 8.19
C VAL A 167 -9.96 22.51 9.10
N VAL A 168 -9.20 21.42 8.93
CA VAL A 168 -8.02 21.14 9.76
C VAL A 168 -6.75 21.53 9.00
N ASP A 169 -6.20 22.70 9.34
CA ASP A 169 -5.08 23.31 8.62
C ASP A 169 -3.88 22.37 8.43
N GLU A 170 -3.51 21.61 9.46
CA GLU A 170 -2.38 20.68 9.37
C GLU A 170 -2.63 19.53 8.37
N ILE A 171 -3.86 19.03 8.30
CA ILE A 171 -4.24 17.95 7.38
C ILE A 171 -4.33 18.49 5.96
N LYS A 172 -4.90 19.69 5.79
CA LYS A 172 -4.96 20.42 4.52
C LYS A 172 -3.56 20.64 3.94
N GLN A 173 -2.64 21.16 4.74
CA GLN A 173 -1.26 21.43 4.31
C GLN A 173 -0.52 20.15 3.91
N GLU A 174 -0.64 19.07 4.69
CA GLU A 174 -0.02 17.79 4.33
C GLU A 174 -0.66 17.20 3.07
N ARG A 175 -1.99 17.25 2.90
CA ARG A 175 -2.65 16.81 1.66
C ARG A 175 -2.12 17.58 0.45
N ASP A 176 -2.03 18.90 0.54
CA ASP A 176 -1.62 19.75 -0.58
C ASP A 176 -0.17 19.48 -0.97
N LYS A 177 0.70 19.31 0.03
CA LYS A 177 2.08 18.84 -0.17
C LYS A 177 2.15 17.48 -0.87
N LEU A 178 1.32 16.50 -0.48
CA LEU A 178 1.31 15.16 -1.09
C LEU A 178 0.93 15.18 -2.59
N LYS A 179 0.26 16.23 -3.06
CA LYS A 179 -0.11 16.43 -4.47
C LYS A 179 0.99 17.13 -5.30
N THR A 180 2.00 17.70 -4.66
CA THR A 180 3.05 18.47 -5.37
C THR A 180 3.94 17.59 -6.24
N TRP A 181 4.46 18.15 -7.34
CA TRP A 181 5.44 17.47 -8.19
C TRP A 181 6.71 17.11 -7.42
N ASP A 182 7.18 18.02 -6.56
CA ASP A 182 8.37 17.82 -5.74
C ASP A 182 8.25 16.60 -4.83
N TRP A 183 7.06 16.37 -4.27
CA TRP A 183 6.79 15.17 -3.49
C TRP A 183 6.63 13.93 -4.37
N LEU A 184 5.78 13.99 -5.40
CA LEU A 184 5.46 12.83 -6.24
C LEU A 184 6.69 12.32 -7.01
N TYR A 185 7.47 13.22 -7.60
CA TYR A 185 8.57 12.91 -8.50
C TYR A 185 9.93 13.45 -8.02
N GLY A 186 9.97 14.64 -7.40
CA GLY A 186 11.22 15.27 -6.97
C GLY A 186 11.98 14.49 -5.89
N GLN A 187 11.31 13.60 -5.15
CA GLN A 187 11.93 12.69 -4.18
C GLN A 187 12.43 11.37 -4.81
N THR A 188 12.51 11.27 -6.14
CA THR A 188 13.06 10.08 -6.79
C THR A 188 14.57 10.04 -6.56
N PRO A 189 15.13 8.93 -6.03
CA PRO A 189 16.58 8.79 -5.86
C PRO A 189 17.31 9.03 -7.18
N GLU A 190 18.59 9.40 -7.11
CA GLU A 190 19.42 9.52 -8.30
C GLU A 190 19.34 8.25 -9.17
N PHE A 191 19.16 8.48 -10.46
CA PHE A 191 19.02 7.46 -11.48
C PHE A 191 19.73 7.92 -12.75
N THR A 192 20.16 6.97 -13.55
CA THR A 192 20.65 7.20 -14.90
C THR A 192 19.60 6.74 -15.88
N TYR A 193 19.31 7.57 -16.87
CA TYR A 193 18.34 7.25 -17.91
C TYR A 193 18.95 7.45 -19.30
N THR A 194 19.05 6.33 -20.03
CA THR A 194 19.53 6.33 -21.41
C THR A 194 18.34 6.42 -22.38
N LEU A 195 18.33 7.47 -23.18
CA LEU A 195 17.43 7.65 -24.32
C LEU A 195 18.15 7.18 -25.58
N SER A 196 17.64 6.13 -26.22
CA SER A 196 18.07 5.76 -27.56
C SER A 196 16.89 5.87 -28.52
N ASN A 197 17.09 6.53 -29.66
CA ASN A 197 16.14 6.53 -30.74
C ASN A 197 16.86 6.39 -32.08
N THR A 198 16.25 5.66 -33.01
CA THR A 198 16.77 5.48 -34.37
C THR A 198 15.92 6.30 -35.32
N PHE A 199 16.59 7.16 -36.09
CA PHE A 199 16.00 7.95 -37.16
C PHE A 199 16.55 7.47 -38.50
N ASP A 200 15.90 7.85 -39.60
CA ASP A 200 16.32 7.46 -40.95
C ASP A 200 17.77 7.86 -41.29
N TRP A 201 18.30 8.86 -40.59
CA TRP A 201 19.67 9.37 -40.76
C TRP A 201 20.68 8.85 -39.73
N GLY A 202 20.26 8.06 -38.74
CA GLY A 202 21.16 7.47 -37.75
C GLY A 202 20.54 7.26 -36.37
N GLN A 203 21.32 6.63 -35.49
CA GLN A 203 20.95 6.38 -34.11
C GLN A 203 21.46 7.52 -33.21
N VAL A 204 20.58 8.05 -32.37
CA VAL A 204 20.91 9.01 -31.33
C VAL A 204 20.81 8.32 -29.99
N VAL A 205 21.88 8.42 -29.18
CA VAL A 205 21.90 7.96 -27.79
C VAL A 205 22.28 9.15 -26.91
N GLY A 206 21.43 9.45 -25.93
CA GLY A 206 21.68 10.47 -24.92
C GLY A 206 21.50 9.88 -23.53
N GLU A 207 22.32 10.31 -22.58
CA GLU A 207 22.26 9.90 -21.18
C GLU A 207 22.00 11.12 -20.30
N LYS A 208 21.14 10.95 -19.29
CA LYS A 208 20.86 11.97 -18.28
C LYS A 208 20.87 11.33 -16.89
#